data_AF-A0A7D9E669-F1
#
_entry.id   AF-A0A7D9E669-F1
#
_cell.length_a   1.000
_cell.length_b   1.000
_cell.length_c   1.000
_cell.angle_alpha   90.00
_cell.angle_beta   90.00
_cell.angle_gamma   90.00
#
_symmetry.space_group_name_H-M   'P 1'
#
loop_
_entity.id
_entity.type
_entity.pdbx_description
1 polymer ?
#
loop_
_entity_poly.entity_id
_entity_poly.type
_entity_poly.pdbx_seq_one_letter_code
_entity_poly.pdbx_strand_id
1 'polypeptide(L)'
;RVFTWNDNKDLLLLKEIAAEGVLQHKSKSRERGACWLVANNLGNNFPNVEVTSRAVRDRYRMFERRHKSKMAEEERATGISGEELTEGDALLEELTEMNEETE
;
A
#
# COMPACT_ATOMS: atom_id res chain seq x y z
N ARG A 1 -0.77 5.19 22.91
CA ARG A 1 -1.53 6.07 21.99
C ARG A 1 -1.91 5.26 20.76
N VAL A 2 -3.06 5.52 20.12
CA VAL A 2 -3.50 4.79 18.92
C VAL A 2 -2.83 5.37 17.67
N PHE A 3 -2.41 4.52 16.75
CA PHE A 3 -1.87 4.94 15.46
C PHE A 3 -2.98 5.49 14.56
N THR A 4 -2.82 6.74 14.12
CA THR A 4 -3.75 7.40 13.20
C THR A 4 -3.11 7.54 11.83
N TRP A 5 -3.83 7.16 10.79
CA TRP A 5 -3.39 7.32 9.40
C TRP A 5 -3.55 8.76 8.92
N ASN A 6 -2.66 9.18 8.03
CA ASN A 6 -2.71 10.43 7.28
C ASN A 6 -1.85 10.28 6.01
N ASP A 7 -1.94 11.24 5.09
CA ASP A 7 -1.30 11.14 3.78
C ASP A 7 0.21 10.88 3.86
N ASN A 8 0.91 11.54 4.79
CA ASN A 8 2.35 11.31 4.98
C ASN A 8 2.67 9.89 5.47
N LYS A 9 1.87 9.36 6.39
CA LYS A 9 2.02 7.99 6.91
C LYS A 9 1.62 6.95 5.87
N ASP A 10 0.67 7.28 5.02
CA ASP A 10 0.23 6.44 3.92
C ASP A 10 1.32 6.34 2.86
N LEU A 11 1.91 7.47 2.46
CA LEU A 11 3.06 7.47 1.55
C LEU A 11 4.24 6.67 2.13
N LEU A 12 4.54 6.87 3.42
CA LEU A 12 5.60 6.11 4.09
C LEU A 12 5.29 4.60 4.12
N LEU A 13 4.04 4.21 4.37
CA LEU A 13 3.62 2.82 4.30
C LEU A 13 3.88 2.23 2.90
N LEU A 14 3.47 2.93 1.83
CA LEU A 14 3.68 2.46 0.46
C LEU A 14 5.18 2.31 0.14
N LYS A 15 6.01 3.26 0.56
CA LYS A 15 7.47 3.21 0.40
C LYS A 15 8.10 2.02 1.13
N GLU A 16 7.67 1.74 2.36
CA GLU A 16 8.16 0.59 3.13
C GLU A 16 7.73 -0.75 2.50
N ILE A 17 6.49 -0.84 1.99
CA ILE A 17 6.02 -2.04 1.27
C ILE A 17 6.88 -2.30 0.02
N ALA A 18 7.21 -1.23 -0.73
CA ALA A 18 8.08 -1.31 -1.90
C ALA A 18 9.50 -1.73 -1.50
N ALA A 19 10.07 -1.10 -0.47
CA ALA A 19 11.44 -1.34 -0.01
C ALA A 19 11.65 -2.77 0.53
N GLU A 20 10.67 -3.31 1.25
CA GLU A 20 10.69 -4.70 1.76
C GLU A 20 10.36 -5.74 0.67
N GLY A 21 10.01 -5.31 -0.56
CA GLY A 21 9.70 -6.19 -1.66
C GLY A 21 8.47 -7.09 -1.40
N VAL A 22 7.56 -6.65 -0.53
CA VAL A 22 6.42 -7.48 -0.06
C VAL A 22 5.64 -8.07 -1.23
N LEU A 23 5.39 -7.23 -2.24
CA LEU A 23 4.56 -7.58 -3.38
C LEU A 23 5.31 -8.29 -4.50
N GLN A 24 6.63 -8.42 -4.42
CA GLN A 24 7.43 -9.19 -5.40
C GLN A 24 7.29 -10.71 -5.19
N HIS A 25 6.81 -11.12 -4.01
CA HIS A 25 6.61 -12.52 -3.67
C HIS A 25 5.16 -12.94 -3.87
N LYS A 26 4.96 -14.22 -4.17
CA LYS A 26 3.61 -14.76 -4.41
C LYS A 26 2.65 -14.53 -3.25
N SER A 27 1.39 -14.23 -3.57
CA SER A 27 0.32 -14.13 -2.57
C SER A 27 0.25 -15.37 -1.66
N LYS A 28 0.10 -15.16 -0.35
CA LYS A 28 0.06 -16.20 0.70
C LYS A 28 1.34 -17.06 0.83
N SER A 29 2.42 -16.74 0.13
CA SER A 29 3.72 -17.39 0.32
C SER A 29 4.30 -17.05 1.70
N ARG A 30 5.19 -17.93 2.18
CA ARG A 30 5.91 -17.71 3.43
C ARG A 30 6.85 -16.51 3.30
N GLU A 31 7.46 -16.35 2.13
CA GLU A 31 8.37 -15.26 1.75
C GLU A 31 7.62 -13.92 1.82
N ARG A 32 6.45 -13.80 1.17
CA ARG A 32 5.60 -12.59 1.30
C ARG A 32 5.25 -12.33 2.77
N GLY A 33 4.89 -13.37 3.51
CA GLY A 33 4.61 -13.28 4.94
C GLY A 33 5.77 -12.68 5.75
N ALA A 34 7.00 -13.08 5.42
CA ALA A 34 8.23 -12.64 6.07
C ALA A 34 8.59 -11.17 5.74
N CYS A 35 8.31 -10.70 4.52
CA CYS A 35 8.55 -9.30 4.12
C CYS A 35 7.63 -8.29 4.82
N TRP A 36 6.58 -8.70 5.52
CA TRP A 36 5.73 -7.79 6.30
C TRP A 36 6.40 -7.26 7.60
N LEU A 37 7.71 -7.05 7.57
CA LEU A 37 8.48 -6.29 8.58
C LEU A 37 8.15 -4.79 8.55
N VAL A 38 7.44 -4.35 7.52
CA VAL A 38 6.87 -3.00 7.35
C VAL A 38 6.31 -2.39 8.65
N ALA A 39 5.60 -3.16 9.47
CA ALA A 39 5.06 -2.65 10.74
C ALA A 39 6.15 -2.24 11.74
N ASN A 40 7.25 -3.00 11.80
CA ASN A 40 8.38 -2.70 12.66
C ASN A 40 9.12 -1.44 12.16
N ASN A 41 9.39 -1.38 10.85
CA ASN A 41 10.07 -0.23 10.23
C ASN A 41 9.24 1.05 10.38
N LEU A 42 7.94 0.96 10.11
CA LEU A 42 7.02 2.09 10.28
C LEU A 42 6.94 2.49 11.76
N GLY A 43 6.87 1.53 12.68
CA GLY A 43 6.87 1.79 14.13
C GLY A 43 8.11 2.55 14.62
N ASN A 44 9.29 2.27 14.07
CA ASN A 44 10.53 2.99 14.41
C ASN A 44 10.47 4.49 14.08
N ASN A 45 9.65 4.89 13.10
CA ASN A 45 9.45 6.29 12.73
C ASN A 45 8.47 7.01 13.68
N PHE A 46 7.69 6.29 14.49
CA PHE A 46 6.64 6.85 15.34
C PHE A 46 6.80 6.40 16.79
N PRO A 47 7.79 6.94 17.53
CA PRO A 47 7.99 6.59 18.93
C PRO A 47 6.73 6.91 19.74
N ASN A 48 6.37 6.01 20.66
CA ASN A 48 5.20 6.08 21.55
C ASN A 48 3.84 5.68 20.94
N VAL A 49 3.84 5.11 19.73
CA VAL A 49 2.64 4.59 19.08
C VAL A 49 2.90 3.18 18.58
N GLU A 50 1.98 2.26 18.88
CA GLU A 50 2.08 0.89 18.40
C GLU A 50 1.56 0.79 16.96
N VAL A 51 2.41 0.32 16.06
CA VAL A 51 2.05 -0.03 14.68
C VAL A 51 2.01 -1.55 14.59
N THR A 52 0.83 -2.12 14.36
CA THR A 52 0.68 -3.58 14.27
C THR A 52 0.72 -4.05 12.82
N SER A 53 1.21 -5.28 12.60
CA SER A 53 1.17 -5.94 11.28
C SER A 53 -0.24 -6.01 10.70
N ARG A 54 -1.26 -6.12 11.56
CA ARG A 54 -2.66 -6.08 11.14
C ARG A 54 -3.04 -4.70 10.60
N ALA A 55 -2.72 -3.63 11.32
CA ALA A 55 -3.07 -2.26 10.91
C ALA A 55 -2.47 -1.90 9.55
N VAL A 56 -1.18 -2.21 9.32
CA VAL A 56 -0.52 -1.93 8.02
C VAL A 56 -1.14 -2.72 6.87
N ARG A 57 -1.46 -4.00 7.08
CA ARG A 57 -2.09 -4.85 6.05
C ARG A 57 -3.52 -4.42 5.75
N ASP A 58 -4.30 -4.09 6.77
CA ASP A 58 -5.68 -3.61 6.60
C ASP A 58 -5.69 -2.26 5.88
N ARG A 59 -4.73 -1.37 6.16
CA ARG A 59 -4.56 -0.10 5.44
C ARG A 59 -4.19 -0.32 3.97
N TYR A 60 -3.23 -1.20 3.68
CA TYR A 60 -2.86 -1.52 2.29
C TYR A 60 -4.03 -2.13 1.50
N ARG A 61 -4.79 -3.06 2.09
CA ARG A 61 -6.00 -3.62 1.46
C ARG A 61 -7.05 -2.57 1.14
N MET A 62 -7.15 -1.51 1.96
CA MET A 62 -8.03 -0.38 1.68
C MET A 62 -7.59 0.35 0.40
N PHE A 63 -6.29 0.58 0.24
CA PHE A 63 -5.73 1.21 -0.96
C PHE A 63 -5.94 0.37 -2.21
N GLU A 64 -5.61 -0.92 -2.15
CA GLU A 64 -5.80 -1.85 -3.26
C GLU A 64 -7.27 -1.83 -3.76
N ARG A 65 -8.23 -1.91 -2.84
CA ARG A 65 -9.66 -1.85 -3.18
C ARG A 65 -10.07 -0.52 -3.79
N ARG A 66 -9.57 0.59 -3.25
CA ARG A 66 -9.87 1.93 -3.75
C ARG A 66 -9.30 2.11 -5.15
N HIS A 67 -8.07 1.67 -5.40
CA HIS A 67 -7.42 1.75 -6.71
C HIS A 67 -8.18 0.91 -7.74
N LYS A 68 -8.47 -0.36 -7.45
CA LYS A 68 -9.29 -1.22 -8.33
C LYS A 68 -10.67 -0.63 -8.64
N SER A 69 -11.29 0.03 -7.65
CA SER A 69 -12.59 0.67 -7.84
C SER A 69 -12.50 1.90 -8.75
N LYS A 70 -11.43 2.71 -8.59
CA LYS A 70 -11.14 3.88 -9.43
C LYS A 70 -10.87 3.47 -10.87
N MET A 71 -10.01 2.48 -11.09
CA MET A 71 -9.73 1.95 -12.43
C MET A 71 -10.99 1.44 -13.13
N ALA A 72 -11.83 0.68 -12.41
CA ALA A 72 -13.09 0.19 -12.97
C ALA A 72 -14.11 1.31 -13.25
N GLU A 73 -14.02 2.46 -12.58
CA GLU A 73 -14.83 3.64 -12.88
C GLU A 73 -14.29 4.39 -14.10
N GLU A 74 -12.98 4.57 -14.20
CA GLU A 74 -12.30 5.17 -15.36
C GLU A 74 -12.49 4.35 -16.64
N GLU A 75 -12.46 3.03 -16.59
CA GLU A 75 -12.79 2.17 -17.75
C GLU A 75 -14.23 2.37 -18.24
N ARG A 76 -15.16 2.68 -17.33
CA ARG A 76 -16.58 2.91 -17.67
C ARG A 76 -16.84 4.35 -18.11
N ALA A 77 -16.07 5.30 -17.60
CA ALA A 77 -16.17 6.70 -17.98
C ALA A 77 -15.27 6.94 -19.20
N THR A 78 -15.83 7.25 -20.37
CA THR A 78 -15.05 7.57 -21.58
C THR A 78 -14.24 8.89 -21.49
N GLY A 79 -14.09 9.45 -20.30
CA GLY A 79 -13.37 10.69 -20.03
C GLY A 79 -12.01 10.43 -19.42
N ILE A 80 -10.96 10.92 -20.07
CA ILE A 80 -9.60 10.97 -19.54
C ILE A 80 -9.62 11.85 -18.29
N SER A 81 -9.34 11.29 -17.12
CA SER A 81 -9.11 12.07 -15.91
C SER A 81 -7.81 12.85 -16.08
N GLY A 82 -7.89 14.19 -16.05
CA GLY A 82 -6.77 15.10 -16.26
C GLY A 82 -6.04 15.52 -14.98
N GLU A 83 -6.26 14.82 -13.87
CA GLU A 83 -5.56 15.11 -12.61
C GLU A 83 -4.14 14.54 -12.63
N GLU A 84 -3.18 15.36 -12.22
CA GLU A 84 -1.80 14.94 -12.02
C GLU A 84 -1.73 13.95 -10.85
N LEU A 85 -1.18 12.76 -11.09
CA LEU A 85 -1.04 11.73 -10.06
C LEU A 85 -0.11 12.23 -8.95
N THR A 86 -0.53 12.07 -7.70
CA THR A 86 0.37 12.31 -6.58
C THR A 86 1.45 11.21 -6.52
N GLU A 87 2.57 11.48 -5.84
CA GLU A 87 3.60 10.45 -5.61
C GLU A 87 3.03 9.17 -4.98
N GLY A 88 2.05 9.32 -4.08
CA GLY A 88 1.38 8.19 -3.44
C GLY A 88 0.47 7.43 -4.41
N ASP A 89 -0.19 8.11 -5.35
CA ASP A 89 -1.03 7.47 -6.34
C ASP A 89 -0.20 6.67 -7.34
N ALA A 90 0.87 7.25 -7.87
CA ALA A 90 1.80 6.57 -8.79
C ALA A 90 2.42 5.34 -8.13
N LEU A 91 2.90 5.47 -6.89
CA LEU A 91 3.48 4.32 -6.17
C LEU A 91 2.43 3.23 -5.87
N LEU A 92 1.18 3.62 -5.59
CA LEU A 92 0.10 2.65 -5.38
C LEU A 92 -0.25 1.90 -6.66
N GLU A 93 -0.23 2.56 -7.81
CA GLU A 93 -0.42 1.94 -9.13
C GLU A 93 0.67 0.90 -9.38
N GLU A 94 1.95 1.29 -9.29
CA GLU A 94 3.09 0.36 -9.45
C GLU A 94 3.01 -0.85 -8.52
N LEU A 95 2.66 -0.63 -7.25
CA LEU A 95 2.50 -1.71 -6.27
C LEU A 95 1.29 -2.61 -6.58
N THR A 96 0.22 -2.06 -7.15
CA THR A 96 -0.96 -2.84 -7.51
C THR A 96 -0.67 -3.73 -8.71
N GLU A 97 -0.02 -3.19 -9.75
CA GLU A 97 0.42 -3.97 -10.91
C GLU A 97 1.34 -5.12 -10.48
N MET A 98 2.34 -4.84 -9.65
CA MET A 98 3.25 -5.86 -9.11
C MET A 98 2.50 -6.93 -8.29
N ASN A 99 1.48 -6.52 -7.52
CA ASN A 99 0.67 -7.47 -6.77
C ASN A 99 -0.14 -8.39 -7.70
N GLU A 100 -0.67 -7.87 -8.80
CA GLU A 100 -1.45 -8.62 -9.78
C GLU A 100 -0.58 -9.62 -10.55
N GLU A 101 0.66 -9.24 -10.90
CA GLU A 101 1.63 -10.15 -11.53
C GLU A 101 2.04 -11.32 -10.62
N THR A 102 1.92 -11.16 -9.30
CA THR A 102 2.40 -12.11 -8.29
C THR A 102 1.28 -12.82 -7.52
N GLU A 103 0.01 -12.64 -7.89
CA GLU A 103 -1.12 -13.41 -7.33
C GLU A 103 -1.06 -14.92 -7.67
#